data_AF-A0A7J8R2F7-F1
#
_entry.id   AF-A0A7J8R2F7-F1
#
_cell.length_a   1.000
_cell.length_b   1.000
_cell.length_c   1.000
_cell.angle_alpha   90.00
_cell.angle_beta   90.00
_cell.angle_gamma   90.00
#
_symmetry.space_group_name_H-M   'P 1'
#
loop_
_entity.id
_entity.type
_entity.pdbx_description
1 polymer ?
#
loop_
_entity_poly.entity_id
_entity_poly.type
_entity_poly.pdbx_seq_one_letter_code
_entity_poly.pdbx_strand_id
1 'polypeptide(L)'
;DETKEASLNITTNELNNLNISVTGVPNATIPLNESMPLPLKRNRRLLDPDYVPIGPMYWDAKAFHRSYMEMEKQFKVFVYREGEPPVFHDGPCKSIYSMEGNFIYQMDVNTKFRTNDPEKAHVFYLPFSVAKMVQFVYLRESRDFGPIRRTVIDYVNVVSEKYPYWNRSLGADHFMLACHDWGPEASFSNPYLGKNSIRALCNANTSEKFNPVKDVSIPEMNLRTGKLTGLVGGPSASRRPILAFFAGGVHGPIRPILLEHWEGKDDEIKVHKYLPKGINYYEMMRSSKYCLCPSGYEVASPRIVEALYNGCVPVLISKSYVPPFSDVLRWKSFSVVVS
;
A
#
# COMPACT_ATOMS: atom_id res chain seq x y z
N ASP A 1 12.17 -14.46 -28.21
CA ASP A 1 12.44 -15.90 -28.10
C ASP A 1 12.30 -16.35 -26.66
N GLU A 2 11.23 -17.14 -26.42
CA GLU A 2 11.15 -18.34 -25.58
C GLU A 2 12.01 -18.39 -24.29
N THR A 3 11.53 -18.65 -23.07
CA THR A 3 10.33 -19.32 -22.57
C THR A 3 10.25 -19.04 -21.05
N LYS A 4 9.02 -18.88 -20.52
CA LYS A 4 8.55 -19.51 -19.26
C LYS A 4 7.05 -19.27 -19.16
N GLU A 5 6.31 -19.98 -20.01
CA GLU A 5 4.91 -20.29 -19.75
C GLU A 5 4.86 -21.17 -18.51
N ALA A 6 4.30 -20.64 -17.42
CA ALA A 6 3.72 -21.48 -16.40
C ALA A 6 2.30 -21.84 -16.89
N SER A 7 2.16 -23.04 -17.45
CA SER A 7 0.87 -23.61 -17.82
C SER A 7 0.00 -23.77 -16.57
N LEU A 8 -1.06 -22.95 -16.47
CA LEU A 8 -2.19 -23.25 -15.60
C LEU A 8 -3.04 -24.33 -16.30
N ASN A 9 -2.85 -25.58 -15.91
CA ASN A 9 -3.81 -26.64 -16.25
C ASN A 9 -5.04 -26.48 -15.35
N ILE A 10 -6.08 -25.82 -15.87
CA ILE A 10 -7.43 -25.88 -15.32
C ILE A 10 -8.15 -27.00 -16.08
N THR A 11 -8.18 -28.19 -15.49
CA THR A 11 -9.08 -29.25 -15.95
C THR A 11 -10.51 -28.83 -15.66
N THR A 12 -11.26 -28.48 -16.69
CA THR A 12 -12.71 -28.38 -16.64
C THR A 12 -13.28 -29.78 -16.49
N ASN A 13 -13.67 -30.16 -15.27
CA ASN A 13 -14.63 -31.24 -15.10
C ASN A 13 -16.02 -30.62 -14.95
N GLU A 14 -16.89 -31.10 -15.82
CA GLU A 14 -18.32 -30.85 -15.89
C GLU A 14 -18.95 -30.96 -14.49
N LEU A 15 -19.39 -29.83 -13.94
CA LEU A 15 -20.70 -29.67 -13.31
C LEU A 15 -20.82 -28.22 -12.81
N ASN A 16 -21.91 -27.57 -13.26
CA ASN A 16 -22.36 -26.27 -12.82
C ASN A 16 -22.35 -26.15 -11.29
N ASN A 17 -21.69 -25.09 -10.78
CA ASN A 17 -22.01 -24.30 -9.58
C ASN A 17 -20.74 -23.86 -8.83
N LEU A 18 -20.27 -22.64 -9.10
CA LEU A 18 -19.55 -21.87 -8.08
C LEU A 18 -20.60 -21.36 -7.08
N ASN A 19 -21.00 -22.24 -6.16
CA ASN A 19 -21.81 -21.88 -5.01
C ASN A 19 -20.94 -21.05 -4.06
N ILE A 20 -21.03 -19.72 -4.12
CA ILE A 20 -20.64 -18.88 -3.00
C ILE A 20 -21.72 -19.04 -1.92
N SER A 21 -21.59 -20.10 -1.12
CA SER A 21 -22.35 -20.22 0.11
C SER A 21 -21.62 -19.44 1.21
N VAL A 22 -22.18 -18.32 1.65
CA VAL A 22 -21.81 -17.71 2.92
C VAL A 22 -22.51 -18.52 4.00
N THR A 23 -21.94 -19.67 4.36
CA THR A 23 -22.34 -20.42 5.55
C THR A 23 -21.45 -19.99 6.71
N GLY A 24 -22.04 -19.20 7.61
CA GLY A 24 -21.31 -18.60 8.72
C GLY A 24 -22.00 -17.37 9.30
N VAL A 25 -23.34 -17.38 9.39
CA VAL A 25 -24.02 -16.55 10.39
C VAL A 25 -24.15 -17.44 11.62
N PRO A 26 -23.41 -17.21 12.71
CA PRO A 26 -23.86 -17.71 13.99
C PRO A 26 -25.17 -16.98 14.29
N ASN A 27 -26.26 -17.73 14.45
CA ASN A 27 -27.44 -17.25 15.16
C ASN A 27 -27.00 -16.84 16.57
N ALA A 28 -26.58 -15.59 16.73
CA ALA A 28 -26.46 -14.95 18.02
C ALA A 28 -27.77 -14.19 18.24
N THR A 29 -28.71 -14.84 18.92
CA THR A 29 -29.85 -14.19 19.54
C THR A 29 -29.30 -13.29 20.64
N ILE A 30 -29.11 -12.00 20.35
CA ILE A 30 -28.76 -11.00 21.37
C ILE A 30 -30.07 -10.61 22.07
N PRO A 31 -30.15 -10.66 23.41
CA PRO A 31 -31.32 -10.16 24.11
C PRO A 31 -31.51 -8.67 23.81
N LEU A 32 -32.70 -8.31 23.36
CA LEU A 32 -33.18 -6.93 23.34
C LEU A 32 -33.29 -6.43 24.78
N ASN A 33 -32.21 -5.85 25.29
CA ASN A 33 -32.22 -4.78 26.30
C ASN A 33 -30.79 -4.40 26.68
N GLU A 34 -30.26 -3.38 26.00
CA GLU A 34 -29.62 -2.21 26.63
C GLU A 34 -29.27 -1.24 25.51
N SER A 35 -30.04 -0.16 25.43
CA SER A 35 -29.81 0.95 24.53
C SER A 35 -28.50 1.64 24.89
N MET A 36 -27.40 1.32 24.21
CA MET A 36 -26.21 2.17 24.20
C MET A 36 -26.48 3.39 23.30
N PRO A 37 -26.52 4.63 23.84
CA PRO A 37 -26.68 5.80 23.00
C PRO A 37 -25.40 6.01 22.18
N LEU A 38 -25.51 5.96 20.85
CA LEU A 38 -24.51 6.51 19.95
C LEU A 38 -24.49 8.04 20.14
N PRO A 39 -23.39 8.68 20.59
CA PRO A 39 -23.31 10.12 20.56
C PRO A 39 -22.90 10.56 19.15
N LEU A 40 -23.90 10.69 18.27
CA LEU A 40 -23.84 11.61 17.13
C LEU A 40 -23.98 13.05 17.67
N LYS A 41 -22.89 13.63 18.20
CA LYS A 41 -22.80 15.07 18.46
C LYS A 41 -21.41 15.61 18.15
N ARG A 42 -21.38 16.48 17.14
CA ARG A 42 -20.42 17.58 16.86
C ARG A 42 -18.92 17.27 17.00
N ASN A 43 -18.22 17.43 15.88
CA ASN A 43 -16.78 17.54 15.65
C ASN A 43 -15.97 18.33 16.71
N ARG A 44 -15.82 17.78 17.92
CA ARG A 44 -14.85 18.17 18.95
C ARG A 44 -14.53 16.93 19.79
N ARG A 45 -13.58 16.10 19.35
CA ARG A 45 -12.75 15.16 20.15
C ARG A 45 -12.02 14.18 19.22
N LEU A 46 -10.83 14.54 18.76
CA LEU A 46 -9.78 13.59 18.33
C LEU A 46 -8.39 14.16 18.68
N LEU A 47 -8.26 14.71 19.89
CA LEU A 47 -6.97 15.14 20.45
C LEU A 47 -6.92 14.69 21.91
N ASP A 48 -7.05 13.38 22.10
CA ASP A 48 -6.63 12.75 23.35
C ASP A 48 -5.30 12.05 23.06
N PRO A 49 -4.16 12.60 23.51
CA PRO A 49 -2.85 12.01 23.26
C PRO A 49 -2.70 10.62 23.90
N ASP A 50 -3.57 10.26 24.85
CA ASP A 50 -3.59 8.96 25.52
C ASP A 50 -4.66 8.01 24.95
N TYR A 51 -5.27 8.36 23.80
CA TYR A 51 -6.25 7.49 23.15
C TYR A 51 -5.60 6.18 22.69
N VAL A 52 -5.95 5.09 23.37
CA VAL A 52 -5.63 3.74 22.94
C VAL A 52 -6.68 3.33 21.89
N PRO A 53 -6.28 3.01 20.64
CA PRO A 53 -7.22 2.47 19.66
C PRO A 53 -7.92 1.24 20.24
N ILE A 54 -9.24 1.15 20.08
CA ILE A 54 -10.03 0.01 20.55
C ILE A 54 -10.70 -0.69 19.37
N GLY A 55 -10.87 -2.01 19.51
CA GLY A 55 -11.70 -2.82 18.63
C GLY A 55 -10.94 -3.93 17.90
N PRO A 56 -11.67 -4.74 17.13
CA PRO A 56 -11.16 -6.01 16.60
C PRO A 56 -10.16 -5.85 15.46
N MET A 57 -9.84 -4.63 15.03
CA MET A 57 -8.94 -4.38 13.91
C MET A 57 -7.47 -4.47 14.24
N TYR A 58 -7.09 -4.51 15.53
CA TYR A 58 -5.69 -4.63 15.96
C TYR A 58 -5.39 -6.06 16.43
N TRP A 59 -4.16 -6.54 16.20
CA TRP A 59 -3.68 -7.78 16.83
C TRP A 59 -3.56 -7.60 18.34
N ASP A 60 -2.89 -6.52 18.75
CA ASP A 60 -2.86 -6.02 20.13
C ASP A 60 -2.79 -4.49 20.10
N ALA A 61 -3.91 -3.83 20.36
CA ALA A 61 -4.01 -2.38 20.29
C ALA A 61 -3.21 -1.67 21.41
N LYS A 62 -3.07 -2.31 22.58
CA LYS A 62 -2.31 -1.75 23.71
C LYS A 62 -0.82 -1.85 23.47
N ALA A 63 -0.35 -2.96 22.90
CA ALA A 63 1.05 -3.10 22.50
C ALA A 63 1.40 -2.09 21.39
N PHE A 64 0.57 -1.99 20.34
CA PHE A 64 0.78 -1.00 19.29
C PHE A 64 0.80 0.43 19.83
N HIS A 65 -0.20 0.83 20.62
CA HIS A 65 -0.25 2.19 21.17
C HIS A 65 0.99 2.52 22.02
N ARG A 66 1.40 1.63 22.94
CA ARG A 66 2.61 1.85 23.75
C ARG A 66 3.86 1.98 22.89
N SER A 67 4.04 1.08 21.91
CA SER A 67 5.18 1.13 20.99
C SER A 67 5.19 2.39 20.14
N TYR A 68 4.02 2.81 19.65
CA TYR A 68 3.86 4.02 18.85
C TYR A 68 4.19 5.27 19.66
N MET A 69 3.69 5.38 20.89
CA MET A 69 4.00 6.51 21.78
C MET A 69 5.49 6.60 22.12
N GLU A 70 6.19 5.46 22.19
CA GLU A 70 7.64 5.45 22.41
C GLU A 70 8.42 5.85 21.16
N MET A 71 8.01 5.34 20.00
CA MET A 71 8.56 5.73 18.69
C MET A 71 8.42 7.26 18.48
N GLU A 72 7.26 7.84 18.78
CA GLU A 72 7.00 9.28 18.67
C GLU A 72 7.93 10.14 19.55
N LYS A 73 8.51 9.58 20.62
CA LYS A 73 9.44 10.28 21.53
C LYS A 73 10.89 10.10 21.11
N GLN A 74 11.29 8.87 20.78
CA GLN A 74 12.69 8.50 20.66
C GLN A 74 13.18 8.35 19.23
N PHE A 75 12.33 7.92 18.29
CA PHE A 75 12.78 7.46 16.99
C PHE A 75 13.42 8.59 16.17
N LYS A 76 14.59 8.31 15.60
CA LYS A 76 15.35 9.26 14.78
C LYS A 76 15.87 8.62 13.51
N VAL A 77 15.77 9.38 12.44
CA VAL A 77 16.25 9.02 11.10
C VAL A 77 17.38 9.95 10.71
N PHE A 78 18.54 9.40 10.39
CA PHE A 78 19.60 10.15 9.71
C PHE A 78 19.35 10.11 8.21
N VAL A 79 19.29 11.26 7.57
CA VAL A 79 19.09 11.36 6.11
C VAL A 79 20.41 11.72 5.47
N TYR A 80 20.93 10.85 4.59
CA TYR A 80 22.11 11.17 3.78
C TYR A 80 21.86 12.42 2.95
N ARG A 81 22.90 13.22 2.72
CA ARG A 81 22.78 14.52 2.02
C ARG A 81 23.25 14.44 0.56
N GLU A 82 23.74 13.28 0.18
CA GLU A 82 24.33 13.03 -1.13
C GLU A 82 23.24 12.97 -2.18
N GLY A 83 23.61 13.41 -3.39
CA GLY A 83 22.72 13.43 -4.55
C GLY A 83 21.92 14.73 -4.64
N GLU A 84 21.50 15.05 -5.86
CA GLU A 84 20.75 16.28 -6.16
C GLU A 84 19.38 15.94 -6.78
N PRO A 85 18.38 16.84 -6.65
CA PRO A 85 17.14 16.76 -7.41
C PRO A 85 17.40 16.70 -8.93
N PRO A 86 16.52 16.05 -9.71
CA PRO A 86 15.23 15.52 -9.30
C PRO A 86 15.25 14.06 -8.83
N VAL A 87 16.40 13.38 -8.83
CA VAL A 87 16.51 11.95 -8.51
C VAL A 87 16.66 11.71 -7.00
N PHE A 88 17.37 12.60 -6.31
CA PHE A 88 17.59 12.54 -4.87
C PHE A 88 16.90 13.73 -4.21
N HIS A 89 16.45 13.55 -2.96
CA HIS A 89 15.78 14.60 -2.17
C HIS A 89 14.52 15.21 -2.83
N ASP A 90 13.99 14.55 -3.85
CA ASP A 90 12.77 14.93 -4.56
C ASP A 90 12.02 13.67 -5.01
N GLY A 91 10.70 13.80 -5.17
CA GLY A 91 9.83 12.71 -5.57
C GLY A 91 8.47 13.22 -6.05
N PRO A 92 7.67 12.38 -6.72
CA PRO A 92 6.31 12.75 -7.09
C PRO A 92 5.44 12.89 -5.85
N CYS A 93 4.83 14.07 -5.64
CA CYS A 93 3.90 14.32 -4.51
C CYS A 93 2.42 14.22 -4.91
N LYS A 94 2.12 13.77 -6.13
CA LYS A 94 0.76 13.65 -6.68
C LYS A 94 0.57 12.29 -7.35
N SER A 95 -0.68 11.91 -7.57
CA SER A 95 -1.06 10.64 -8.20
C SER A 95 -0.63 9.42 -7.36
N ILE A 96 -0.49 8.26 -8.00
CA ILE A 96 -0.27 6.95 -7.39
C ILE A 96 1.07 6.85 -6.63
N TYR A 97 2.12 7.52 -7.09
CA TYR A 97 3.43 7.54 -6.42
C TYR A 97 3.56 8.65 -5.38
N SER A 98 2.46 9.33 -5.03
CA SER A 98 2.51 10.51 -4.16
C SER A 98 3.15 10.25 -2.80
N MET A 99 3.01 9.05 -2.26
CA MET A 99 3.58 8.69 -0.96
C MET A 99 5.11 8.69 -0.97
N GLU A 100 5.73 8.40 -2.10
CA GLU A 100 7.19 8.45 -2.26
C GLU A 100 7.71 9.88 -2.10
N GLY A 101 7.17 10.83 -2.88
CA GLY A 101 7.57 12.23 -2.77
C GLY A 101 7.15 12.87 -1.45
N ASN A 102 5.97 12.55 -0.92
CA ASN A 102 5.54 13.08 0.38
C ASN A 102 6.46 12.59 1.51
N PHE A 103 6.88 11.32 1.50
CA PHE A 103 7.82 10.82 2.50
C PHE A 103 9.18 11.51 2.41
N ILE A 104 9.75 11.62 1.20
CA ILE A 104 11.04 12.30 0.98
C ILE A 104 10.95 13.75 1.49
N TYR A 105 9.92 14.49 1.06
CA TYR A 105 9.70 15.87 1.49
C TYR A 105 9.58 15.98 3.01
N GLN A 106 8.80 15.12 3.65
CA GLN A 106 8.65 15.12 5.11
C GLN A 106 9.96 14.80 5.82
N MET A 107 10.76 13.85 5.32
CA MET A 107 12.09 13.59 5.88
C MET A 107 13.02 14.78 5.77
N ASP A 108 12.83 15.66 4.78
CA ASP A 108 13.64 16.86 4.66
C ASP A 108 13.20 18.01 5.58
N VAL A 109 11.89 18.23 5.75
CA VAL A 109 11.37 19.38 6.53
C VAL A 109 11.05 19.06 7.99
N ASN A 110 10.85 17.78 8.34
CA ASN A 110 10.41 17.38 9.67
C ASN A 110 11.58 17.31 10.66
N THR A 111 11.55 18.15 11.69
CA THR A 111 12.58 18.19 12.75
C THR A 111 12.33 17.23 13.90
N LYS A 112 11.14 16.63 13.98
CA LYS A 112 10.78 15.67 15.04
C LYS A 112 11.49 14.33 14.84
N PHE A 113 11.48 13.80 13.62
CA PHE A 113 12.07 12.48 13.34
C PHE A 113 13.45 12.57 12.71
N ARG A 114 13.78 13.64 11.97
CA ARG A 114 15.12 13.81 11.38
C ARG A 114 16.17 14.11 12.47
N THR A 115 17.34 13.52 12.35
CA THR A 115 18.55 13.91 13.09
C THR A 115 19.69 14.22 12.11
N ASN A 116 20.52 15.20 12.44
CA ASN A 116 21.82 15.44 11.79
C ASN A 116 22.98 14.77 12.55
N ASP A 117 22.69 14.24 13.74
CA ASP A 117 23.63 13.52 14.59
C ASP A 117 23.43 12.01 14.34
N PRO A 118 24.37 11.34 13.68
CA PRO A 118 24.25 9.93 13.32
C PRO A 118 24.33 9.00 14.54
N GLU A 119 24.89 9.44 15.67
CA GLU A 119 24.94 8.65 16.90
C GLU A 119 23.58 8.57 17.60
N LYS A 120 22.67 9.51 17.27
CA LYS A 120 21.28 9.48 17.73
C LYS A 120 20.35 8.74 16.79
N ALA A 121 20.83 8.36 15.61
CA ALA A 121 20.00 7.75 14.57
C ALA A 121 19.69 6.30 14.91
N HIS A 122 18.42 5.92 14.73
CA HIS A 122 17.98 4.53 14.82
C HIS A 122 18.08 3.84 13.46
N VAL A 123 17.85 4.60 12.39
CA VAL A 123 17.93 4.14 11.00
C VAL A 123 18.49 5.24 10.09
N PHE A 124 19.03 4.82 8.94
CA PHE A 124 19.65 5.68 7.95
C PHE A 124 18.85 5.65 6.64
N TYR A 125 18.37 6.80 6.18
CA TYR A 125 17.55 6.92 4.98
C TYR A 125 18.38 7.22 3.74
N LEU A 126 18.12 6.48 2.66
CA LEU A 126 18.64 6.73 1.31
C LEU A 126 17.59 7.52 0.50
N PRO A 127 17.73 8.85 0.35
CA PRO A 127 16.70 9.75 -0.20
C PRO A 127 16.62 9.75 -1.73
N PHE A 128 16.73 8.59 -2.39
CA PHE A 128 16.55 8.49 -3.83
C PHE A 128 15.11 8.08 -4.20
N SER A 129 14.57 8.66 -5.27
CA SER A 129 13.24 8.32 -5.78
C SER A 129 13.34 7.40 -6.99
N VAL A 130 12.82 6.18 -6.85
CA VAL A 130 12.74 5.22 -7.97
C VAL A 130 11.80 5.76 -9.06
N ALA A 131 10.71 6.42 -8.68
CA ALA A 131 9.80 7.03 -9.65
C ALA A 131 10.50 8.13 -10.49
N LYS A 132 11.37 8.93 -9.86
CA LYS A 132 12.17 9.96 -10.58
C LYS A 132 13.28 9.33 -11.41
N MET A 133 13.89 8.22 -10.97
CA MET A 133 14.81 7.46 -11.81
C MET A 133 14.11 6.95 -13.09
N VAL A 134 12.89 6.42 -12.98
CA VAL A 134 12.10 6.01 -14.15
C VAL A 134 11.80 7.20 -15.07
N GLN A 135 11.57 8.38 -14.51
CA GLN A 135 11.24 9.57 -15.29
C GLN A 135 12.45 10.20 -15.99
N PHE A 136 13.61 10.26 -15.33
CA PHE A 136 14.76 11.09 -15.75
C PHE A 136 16.02 10.29 -16.11
N VAL A 137 16.16 9.07 -15.61
CA VAL A 137 17.36 8.23 -15.81
C VAL A 137 17.08 7.10 -16.80
N TYR A 138 15.88 6.52 -16.77
CA TYR A 138 15.50 5.45 -17.70
C TYR A 138 15.23 5.99 -19.10
N LEU A 139 15.92 5.43 -20.10
CA LEU A 139 15.63 5.72 -21.50
C LEU A 139 14.41 4.91 -21.94
N ARG A 140 13.30 5.60 -22.24
CA ARG A 140 12.07 4.97 -22.73
C ARG A 140 12.36 4.11 -23.96
N GLU A 141 11.68 2.97 -24.07
CA GLU A 141 11.79 2.00 -25.17
C GLU A 141 13.12 1.23 -25.28
N SER A 142 14.15 1.60 -24.49
CA SER A 142 15.43 0.87 -24.48
C SER A 142 15.33 -0.55 -23.91
N ARG A 143 14.36 -0.78 -23.00
CA ARG A 143 14.29 -1.99 -22.15
C ARG A 143 15.56 -2.24 -21.32
N ASP A 144 16.42 -1.23 -21.20
CA ASP A 144 17.67 -1.30 -20.43
C ASP A 144 17.46 -0.74 -19.02
N PHE A 145 17.43 -1.63 -18.02
CA PHE A 145 17.37 -1.24 -16.61
C PHE A 145 18.74 -0.77 -16.06
N GLY A 146 19.81 -0.91 -16.85
CA GLY A 146 21.18 -0.58 -16.50
C GLY A 146 21.39 0.82 -15.92
N PRO A 147 20.80 1.90 -16.46
CA PRO A 147 20.94 3.25 -15.91
C PRO A 147 20.44 3.37 -14.46
N ILE A 148 19.29 2.77 -14.14
CA ILE A 148 18.75 2.74 -12.77
C ILE A 148 19.66 1.92 -11.87
N ARG A 149 20.08 0.74 -12.34
CA ARG A 149 21.00 -0.14 -11.61
C ARG A 149 22.29 0.58 -11.22
N ARG A 150 22.93 1.26 -12.17
CA ARG A 150 24.15 2.04 -11.93
C ARG A 150 23.90 3.17 -10.94
N THR A 151 22.81 3.92 -11.09
CA THR A 151 22.45 5.01 -10.17
C THR A 151 22.35 4.54 -8.71
N VAL A 152 21.70 3.39 -8.47
CA VAL A 152 21.59 2.82 -7.12
C VAL A 152 22.95 2.36 -6.59
N ILE A 153 23.73 1.66 -7.41
CA ILE A 153 25.07 1.17 -7.03
C ILE A 153 25.99 2.35 -6.69
N ASP A 154 26.06 3.35 -7.56
CA ASP A 154 26.91 4.52 -7.40
C ASP A 154 26.53 5.30 -6.14
N TYR A 155 25.23 5.46 -5.87
CA TYR A 155 24.77 6.13 -4.65
C TYR A 155 25.22 5.41 -3.37
N VAL A 156 25.03 4.09 -3.33
CA VAL A 156 25.46 3.27 -2.19
C VAL A 156 26.97 3.34 -2.03
N ASN A 157 27.74 3.30 -3.11
CA ASN A 157 29.20 3.42 -3.07
C ASN A 157 29.61 4.76 -2.44
N VAL A 158 29.07 5.89 -2.93
CA VAL A 158 29.34 7.23 -2.38
C VAL A 158 29.05 7.28 -0.87
N VAL A 159 27.89 6.76 -0.45
CA VAL A 159 27.51 6.73 0.98
C VAL A 159 28.46 5.86 1.80
N SER A 160 28.85 4.70 1.27
CA SER A 160 29.72 3.74 1.96
C SER A 160 31.18 4.19 2.06
N GLU A 161 31.66 4.97 1.10
CA GLU A 161 33.02 5.52 1.09
C GLU A 161 33.11 6.75 1.98
N LYS A 162 32.06 7.59 1.99
CA LYS A 162 32.04 8.85 2.73
C LYS A 162 31.72 8.69 4.21
N TYR A 163 30.91 7.70 4.58
CA TYR A 163 30.45 7.50 5.96
C TYR A 163 30.70 6.08 6.46
N PRO A 164 31.04 5.91 7.75
CA PRO A 164 31.31 4.59 8.31
C PRO A 164 30.01 3.75 8.51
N TYR A 165 28.84 4.39 8.54
CA TYR A 165 27.59 3.78 9.01
C TYR A 165 27.08 2.66 8.10
N TRP A 166 27.21 2.80 6.78
CA TRP A 166 26.84 1.73 5.84
C TRP A 166 27.67 0.47 6.08
N ASN A 167 29.00 0.63 6.20
CA ASN A 167 29.91 -0.49 6.38
C ASN A 167 29.80 -1.14 7.75
N ARG A 168 29.37 -0.41 8.78
CA ARG A 168 29.12 -0.93 10.13
C ARG A 168 28.08 -2.05 10.15
N SER A 169 27.02 -1.91 9.36
CA SER A 169 25.86 -2.82 9.36
C SER A 169 25.69 -3.58 8.05
N LEU A 170 26.54 -3.30 7.06
CA LEU A 170 26.34 -3.72 5.66
C LEU A 170 24.91 -3.38 5.18
N GLY A 171 24.45 -2.17 5.51
CA GLY A 171 23.14 -1.63 5.13
C GLY A 171 21.96 -2.14 5.97
N ALA A 172 22.14 -2.93 7.03
CA ALA A 172 21.02 -3.54 7.75
C ALA A 172 20.13 -2.55 8.53
N ASP A 173 20.69 -1.42 8.97
CA ASP A 173 19.97 -0.30 9.60
C ASP A 173 19.66 0.83 8.60
N HIS A 174 19.84 0.57 7.30
CA HIS A 174 19.51 1.49 6.23
C HIS A 174 18.15 1.15 5.64
N PHE A 175 17.48 2.17 5.14
CA PHE A 175 16.23 1.97 4.42
C PHE A 175 16.07 2.87 3.21
N MET A 176 15.28 2.37 2.27
CA MET A 176 14.78 3.12 1.12
C MET A 176 13.25 3.06 1.10
N LEU A 177 12.62 4.01 0.43
CA LEU A 177 11.19 3.99 0.15
C LEU A 177 10.93 4.09 -1.34
N ALA A 178 10.08 3.21 -1.87
CA ALA A 178 9.62 3.29 -3.25
C ALA A 178 8.17 2.86 -3.41
N CYS A 179 7.41 3.64 -4.19
CA CYS A 179 6.08 3.27 -4.63
C CYS A 179 6.03 2.74 -6.06
N HIS A 180 7.04 3.00 -6.88
CA HIS A 180 7.11 2.44 -8.24
C HIS A 180 7.27 0.91 -8.18
N ASP A 181 6.68 0.20 -9.13
CA ASP A 181 6.79 -1.26 -9.29
C ASP A 181 8.24 -1.76 -9.49
N TRP A 182 9.15 -0.86 -9.86
CA TRP A 182 10.59 -1.14 -10.03
C TRP A 182 11.38 -1.02 -8.72
N GLY A 183 10.73 -0.66 -7.60
CA GLY A 183 11.35 -0.59 -6.27
C GLY A 183 12.11 -1.88 -5.88
N PRO A 184 11.51 -3.07 -6.00
CA PRO A 184 12.22 -4.33 -5.78
C PRO A 184 13.47 -4.46 -6.65
N GLU A 185 13.37 -4.28 -7.97
CA GLU A 185 14.50 -4.47 -8.88
C GLU A 185 15.60 -3.42 -8.68
N ALA A 186 15.23 -2.16 -8.43
CA ALA A 186 16.18 -1.10 -8.06
C ALA A 186 16.92 -1.48 -6.77
N SER A 187 16.22 -1.93 -5.72
CA SER A 187 16.87 -2.34 -4.47
C SER A 187 17.86 -3.50 -4.64
N PHE A 188 17.55 -4.47 -5.50
CA PHE A 188 18.40 -5.63 -5.77
C PHE A 188 19.58 -5.36 -6.71
N SER A 189 19.71 -4.13 -7.21
CA SER A 189 20.88 -3.68 -7.96
C SER A 189 22.16 -3.72 -7.11
N ASN A 190 22.03 -3.53 -5.79
CA ASN A 190 23.08 -3.76 -4.81
C ASN A 190 22.66 -4.92 -3.87
N PRO A 191 23.50 -5.95 -3.67
CA PRO A 191 23.10 -7.14 -2.90
C PRO A 191 22.81 -6.83 -1.43
N TYR A 192 23.51 -5.89 -0.81
CA TYR A 192 23.30 -5.50 0.58
C TYR A 192 22.04 -4.64 0.74
N LEU A 193 21.78 -3.74 -0.20
CA LEU A 193 20.52 -2.98 -0.23
C LEU A 193 19.30 -3.91 -0.38
N GLY A 194 19.36 -4.87 -1.30
CA GLY A 194 18.25 -5.81 -1.53
C GLY A 194 18.04 -6.80 -0.37
N LYS A 195 19.13 -7.36 0.17
CA LYS A 195 19.06 -8.45 1.15
C LYS A 195 19.05 -7.96 2.60
N ASN A 196 19.88 -6.98 2.95
CA ASN A 196 20.08 -6.54 4.34
C ASN A 196 19.21 -5.35 4.71
N SER A 197 19.12 -4.33 3.85
CA SER A 197 18.40 -3.09 4.17
C SER A 197 16.89 -3.27 4.24
N ILE A 198 16.25 -2.39 5.00
CA ILE A 198 14.79 -2.30 5.12
C ILE A 198 14.25 -1.63 3.85
N ARG A 199 13.26 -2.25 3.20
CA ARG A 199 12.64 -1.65 2.01
C ARG A 199 11.20 -1.30 2.34
N ALA A 200 10.89 -0.02 2.35
CA ALA A 200 9.54 0.49 2.48
C ALA A 200 8.91 0.55 1.08
N LEU A 201 8.07 -0.43 0.75
CA LEU A 201 7.55 -0.61 -0.61
C LEU A 201 6.04 -0.47 -0.64
N CYS A 202 5.53 0.31 -1.60
CA CYS A 202 4.08 0.38 -1.85
C CYS A 202 3.61 -0.87 -2.62
N ASN A 203 4.52 -1.47 -3.40
CA ASN A 203 4.35 -2.77 -4.06
C ASN A 203 4.84 -3.93 -3.17
N ALA A 204 4.09 -4.21 -2.11
CA ALA A 204 4.41 -5.27 -1.17
C ALA A 204 3.91 -6.64 -1.66
N ASN A 205 4.73 -7.34 -2.46
CA ASN A 205 4.40 -8.65 -3.02
C ASN A 205 5.50 -9.69 -2.76
N THR A 206 5.16 -10.78 -2.06
CA THR A 206 6.11 -11.85 -1.73
C THR A 206 6.62 -12.61 -2.96
N SER A 207 5.87 -12.64 -4.07
CA SER A 207 6.37 -13.21 -5.34
C SER A 207 7.39 -12.30 -6.04
N GLU A 208 7.50 -11.05 -5.64
CA GLU A 208 8.42 -10.04 -6.19
C GLU A 208 9.52 -9.69 -5.18
N LYS A 209 9.97 -10.72 -4.44
CA LYS A 209 11.07 -10.64 -3.48
C LYS A 209 10.78 -9.79 -2.25
N PHE A 210 9.53 -9.38 -1.97
CA PHE A 210 9.17 -8.72 -0.70
C PHE A 210 9.27 -9.71 0.46
N ASN A 211 9.93 -9.31 1.54
CA ASN A 211 10.11 -10.11 2.74
C ASN A 211 9.36 -9.44 3.92
N PRO A 212 8.20 -9.96 4.35
CA PRO A 212 7.40 -9.34 5.42
C PRO A 212 8.05 -9.35 6.80
N VAL A 213 9.15 -10.10 6.99
CA VAL A 213 9.93 -10.09 8.25
C VAL A 213 10.84 -8.86 8.34
N LYS A 214 11.17 -8.25 7.20
CA LYS A 214 12.20 -7.20 7.08
C LYS A 214 11.68 -5.92 6.42
N ASP A 215 10.92 -6.07 5.34
CA ASP A 215 10.41 -4.98 4.53
C ASP A 215 9.10 -4.43 5.09
N VAL A 216 8.80 -3.18 4.77
CA VAL A 216 7.62 -2.46 5.26
C VAL A 216 6.66 -2.23 4.11
N SER A 217 5.41 -2.68 4.26
CA SER A 217 4.35 -2.41 3.28
C SER A 217 3.79 -1.01 3.50
N ILE A 218 3.95 -0.13 2.51
CA ILE A 218 3.50 1.26 2.56
C ILE A 218 2.15 1.39 1.85
N PRO A 219 1.15 2.05 2.45
CA PRO A 219 -0.12 2.26 1.78
C PRO A 219 0.04 3.17 0.56
N GLU A 220 -0.33 2.68 -0.62
CA GLU A 220 -0.36 3.48 -1.84
C GLU A 220 -1.58 4.41 -1.84
N MET A 221 -1.36 5.72 -1.91
CA MET A 221 -2.44 6.71 -1.95
C MET A 221 -2.42 7.49 -3.26
N ASN A 222 -3.55 7.50 -3.97
CA ASN A 222 -3.72 8.29 -5.18
C ASN A 222 -4.15 9.73 -4.87
N LEU A 223 -3.17 10.59 -4.55
CA LEU A 223 -3.42 12.00 -4.27
C LEU A 223 -3.52 12.82 -5.58
N ARG A 224 -4.66 12.74 -6.26
CA ARG A 224 -4.88 13.44 -7.54
C ARG A 224 -4.66 14.96 -7.46
N THR A 225 -5.12 15.58 -6.39
CA THR A 225 -5.00 17.04 -6.14
C THR A 225 -3.85 17.39 -5.19
N GLY A 226 -3.15 16.39 -4.65
CA GLY A 226 -2.18 16.57 -3.57
C GLY A 226 -2.80 16.88 -2.20
N LYS A 227 -4.14 16.80 -2.06
CA LYS A 227 -4.86 17.08 -0.80
C LYS A 227 -5.72 15.89 -0.38
N LEU A 228 -5.90 15.73 0.93
CA LEU A 228 -6.80 14.73 1.53
C LEU A 228 -8.26 15.18 1.61
N THR A 229 -8.53 16.45 1.28
CA THR A 229 -9.87 17.05 1.37
C THR A 229 -10.84 16.39 0.40
N GLY A 230 -11.99 15.96 0.93
CA GLY A 230 -13.05 15.34 0.13
C GLY A 230 -12.78 13.90 -0.28
N LEU A 231 -11.77 13.23 0.31
CA LEU A 231 -11.56 11.79 0.13
C LEU A 231 -12.62 10.97 0.87
N VAL A 232 -12.94 11.35 2.10
CA VAL A 232 -13.91 10.67 2.96
C VAL A 232 -15.34 11.18 2.75
N GLY A 233 -16.34 10.31 2.92
CA GLY A 233 -17.75 10.66 2.82
C GLY A 233 -18.63 9.49 2.37
N GLY A 234 -19.88 9.79 2.04
CA GLY A 234 -20.86 8.82 1.53
C GLY A 234 -21.91 8.38 2.55
N PRO A 235 -22.91 7.61 2.09
CA PRO A 235 -23.95 7.06 2.96
C PRO A 235 -23.39 6.01 3.94
N SER A 236 -24.13 5.81 5.04
CA SER A 236 -23.87 4.70 5.98
C SER A 236 -23.93 3.36 5.27
N ALA A 237 -23.17 2.37 5.72
CA ALA A 237 -23.09 1.04 5.09
C ALA A 237 -24.47 0.41 4.81
N SER A 238 -25.44 0.61 5.72
CA SER A 238 -26.83 0.12 5.57
C SER A 238 -27.64 0.77 4.45
N ARG A 239 -27.25 1.96 3.97
CA ARG A 239 -27.94 2.74 2.95
C ARG A 239 -27.23 2.70 1.58
N ARG A 240 -26.21 1.86 1.45
CA ARG A 240 -25.43 1.72 0.21
C ARG A 240 -26.18 0.81 -0.77
N PRO A 241 -26.54 1.31 -1.96
CA PRO A 241 -27.37 0.57 -2.92
C PRO A 241 -26.59 -0.49 -3.70
N ILE A 242 -25.26 -0.38 -3.81
CA ILE A 242 -24.43 -1.32 -4.57
C ILE A 242 -23.83 -2.35 -3.61
N LEU A 243 -23.95 -3.64 -3.93
CA LEU A 243 -23.33 -4.70 -3.13
C LEU A 243 -21.81 -4.67 -3.30
N ALA A 244 -21.32 -4.81 -4.53
CA ALA A 244 -19.89 -4.82 -4.81
C ALA A 244 -19.55 -4.00 -6.06
N PHE A 245 -18.39 -3.36 -6.06
CA PHE A 245 -17.95 -2.51 -7.18
C PHE A 245 -16.50 -2.75 -7.57
N PHE A 246 -16.26 -2.73 -8.89
CA PHE A 246 -14.95 -2.65 -9.51
C PHE A 246 -15.00 -1.77 -10.76
N ALA A 247 -14.00 -0.89 -10.92
CA ALA A 247 -13.69 -0.31 -12.22
C ALA A 247 -12.17 -0.28 -12.46
N GLY A 248 -11.76 -0.75 -13.64
CA GLY A 248 -10.36 -0.75 -14.05
C GLY A 248 -10.09 -1.52 -15.33
N GLY A 249 -9.06 -1.09 -16.06
CA GLY A 249 -8.62 -1.74 -17.29
C GLY A 249 -8.18 -3.20 -17.07
N VAL A 250 -8.22 -3.97 -18.16
CA VAL A 250 -7.79 -5.37 -18.24
C VAL A 250 -6.28 -5.42 -18.00
N HIS A 251 -5.89 -5.81 -16.79
CA HIS A 251 -4.50 -5.80 -16.34
C HIS A 251 -4.27 -6.95 -15.35
N GLY A 252 -3.24 -7.76 -15.57
CA GLY A 252 -3.00 -8.98 -14.82
C GLY A 252 -4.04 -10.10 -15.10
N PRO A 253 -3.84 -11.28 -14.51
CA PRO A 253 -4.61 -12.48 -14.84
C PRO A 253 -6.02 -12.52 -14.24
N ILE A 254 -6.28 -11.77 -13.16
CA ILE A 254 -7.55 -11.84 -12.40
C ILE A 254 -8.65 -10.97 -13.04
N ARG A 255 -8.28 -9.80 -13.57
CA ARG A 255 -9.25 -8.83 -14.09
C ARG A 255 -10.05 -9.32 -15.31
N PRO A 256 -9.47 -10.06 -16.29
CA PRO A 256 -10.25 -10.68 -17.36
C PRO A 256 -11.38 -11.57 -16.84
N ILE A 257 -11.08 -12.43 -15.85
CA ILE A 257 -12.04 -13.36 -15.27
C ILE A 257 -13.18 -12.60 -14.57
N LEU A 258 -12.85 -11.56 -13.80
CA LEU A 258 -13.84 -10.70 -13.14
C LEU A 258 -14.77 -10.00 -14.13
N LEU A 259 -14.21 -9.44 -15.21
CA LEU A 259 -14.98 -8.76 -16.25
C LEU A 259 -15.87 -9.75 -17.00
N GLU A 260 -15.31 -10.89 -17.40
CA GLU A 260 -16.08 -11.96 -18.04
C GLU A 260 -17.24 -12.42 -17.17
N HIS A 261 -17.05 -12.53 -15.85
CA HIS A 261 -18.08 -13.06 -14.97
C HIS A 261 -19.17 -12.06 -14.60
N TRP A 262 -18.85 -10.77 -14.38
CA TRP A 262 -19.79 -9.79 -13.80
C TRP A 262 -20.05 -8.53 -14.63
N GLU A 263 -19.28 -8.23 -15.68
CA GLU A 263 -19.50 -7.00 -16.46
C GLU A 263 -20.87 -7.04 -17.17
N GLY A 264 -21.80 -6.20 -16.71
CA GLY A 264 -23.16 -6.14 -17.26
C GLY A 264 -24.03 -7.37 -16.98
N LYS A 265 -23.62 -8.25 -16.05
CA LYS A 265 -24.29 -9.53 -15.77
C LYS A 265 -25.00 -9.59 -14.42
N ASP A 266 -24.82 -8.58 -13.57
CA ASP A 266 -25.39 -8.54 -12.22
C ASP A 266 -25.87 -7.13 -11.85
N ASP A 267 -27.04 -7.07 -11.19
CA ASP A 267 -27.68 -5.82 -10.80
C ASP A 267 -27.13 -5.22 -9.51
N GLU A 268 -26.56 -6.03 -8.63
CA GLU A 268 -25.99 -5.63 -7.35
C GLU A 268 -24.45 -5.52 -7.39
N ILE A 269 -23.80 -6.29 -8.27
CA ILE A 269 -22.35 -6.30 -8.49
C ILE A 269 -22.00 -5.52 -9.75
N LYS A 270 -21.41 -4.33 -9.58
CA LYS A 270 -21.05 -3.42 -10.67
C LYS A 270 -19.58 -3.52 -11.03
N VAL A 271 -19.28 -4.26 -12.09
CA VAL A 271 -17.92 -4.41 -12.65
C VAL A 271 -17.85 -3.71 -14.00
N HIS A 272 -16.83 -2.86 -14.20
CA HIS A 272 -16.65 -2.09 -15.42
C HIS A 272 -15.18 -2.06 -15.86
N LYS A 273 -14.90 -2.26 -17.15
CA LYS A 273 -13.56 -1.97 -17.71
C LYS A 273 -13.28 -0.47 -17.69
N TYR A 274 -14.26 0.33 -18.13
CA TYR A 274 -14.26 1.79 -18.07
C TYR A 274 -15.63 2.28 -17.62
N LEU A 275 -15.64 3.28 -16.74
CA LEU A 275 -16.90 3.89 -16.32
C LEU A 275 -17.50 4.70 -17.49
N PRO A 276 -18.84 4.67 -17.65
CA PRO A 276 -19.52 5.56 -18.59
C PRO A 276 -19.22 7.03 -18.31
N LYS A 277 -19.26 7.85 -19.36
CA LYS A 277 -19.05 9.30 -19.24
C LYS A 277 -20.06 9.91 -18.26
N GLY A 278 -19.56 10.74 -17.34
CA GLY A 278 -20.39 11.40 -16.32
C GLY A 278 -20.54 10.63 -15.01
N ILE A 279 -20.12 9.36 -14.95
CA ILE A 279 -20.11 8.58 -13.71
C ILE A 279 -18.83 8.84 -12.92
N ASN A 280 -18.99 9.21 -11.64
CA ASN A 280 -17.86 9.48 -10.75
C ASN A 280 -17.42 8.19 -10.04
N TYR A 281 -16.16 7.80 -10.25
CA TYR A 281 -15.56 6.61 -9.64
C TYR A 281 -15.67 6.56 -8.11
N TYR A 282 -15.40 7.67 -7.42
CA TYR A 282 -15.45 7.70 -5.95
C TYR A 282 -16.89 7.66 -5.43
N GLU A 283 -17.85 8.26 -6.13
CA GLU A 283 -19.27 8.13 -5.78
C GLU A 283 -19.76 6.68 -5.91
N MET A 284 -19.28 5.94 -6.91
CA MET A 284 -19.54 4.50 -7.03
C MET A 284 -18.96 3.74 -5.83
N MET A 285 -17.70 3.99 -5.44
CA MET A 285 -17.11 3.36 -4.27
C MET A 285 -17.87 3.70 -2.97
N ARG A 286 -18.25 4.97 -2.77
CA ARG A 286 -19.03 5.42 -1.59
C ARG A 286 -20.41 4.80 -1.52
N SER A 287 -20.99 4.49 -2.67
CA SER A 287 -22.30 3.85 -2.78
C SER A 287 -22.24 2.32 -2.69
N SER A 288 -21.02 1.75 -2.56
CA SER A 288 -20.79 0.29 -2.56
C SER A 288 -20.46 -0.25 -1.18
N LYS A 289 -21.00 -1.41 -0.82
CA LYS A 289 -20.68 -2.10 0.44
C LYS A 289 -19.28 -2.71 0.38
N TYR A 290 -18.97 -3.38 -0.73
CA TYR A 290 -17.69 -4.04 -0.99
C TYR A 290 -16.98 -3.45 -2.21
N CYS A 291 -15.66 -3.31 -2.15
CA CYS A 291 -14.85 -2.81 -3.25
C CYS A 291 -13.83 -3.87 -3.64
N LEU A 292 -13.99 -4.43 -4.84
CA LEU A 292 -13.13 -5.50 -5.32
C LEU A 292 -11.75 -4.92 -5.65
N CYS A 293 -10.71 -5.55 -5.11
CA CYS A 293 -9.31 -5.16 -5.25
C CYS A 293 -8.50 -6.30 -5.88
N PRO A 294 -8.75 -6.64 -7.17
CA PRO A 294 -7.95 -7.63 -7.87
C PRO A 294 -6.55 -7.13 -8.18
N SER A 295 -5.55 -7.97 -7.92
CA SER A 295 -4.18 -7.69 -8.31
C SER A 295 -4.06 -7.58 -9.84
N GLY A 296 -3.25 -6.62 -10.29
CA GLY A 296 -2.84 -6.51 -11.69
C GLY A 296 -1.49 -7.19 -11.94
N TYR A 297 -0.78 -6.77 -13.00
CA TYR A 297 0.68 -7.00 -13.09
C TYR A 297 1.42 -6.18 -12.03
N GLU A 298 0.95 -4.95 -11.77
CA GLU A 298 1.31 -4.19 -10.58
C GLU A 298 0.43 -4.69 -9.42
N VAL A 299 1.09 -4.99 -8.30
CA VAL A 299 0.46 -5.62 -7.13
C VAL A 299 -0.01 -4.55 -6.16
N ALA A 300 0.70 -3.42 -6.09
CA ALA A 300 0.20 -2.18 -5.52
C ALA A 300 -0.95 -1.66 -6.37
N SER A 301 -2.10 -1.44 -5.76
CA SER A 301 -3.12 -0.60 -6.35
C SER A 301 -3.63 0.33 -5.27
N PRO A 302 -3.78 1.64 -5.56
CA PRO A 302 -4.31 2.58 -4.58
C PRO A 302 -5.72 2.17 -4.12
N ARG A 303 -6.42 1.34 -4.91
CA ARG A 303 -7.79 0.87 -4.69
C ARG A 303 -8.04 0.30 -3.29
N ILE A 304 -7.06 -0.39 -2.70
CA ILE A 304 -7.22 -0.94 -1.35
C ILE A 304 -7.40 0.20 -0.34
N VAL A 305 -6.55 1.23 -0.44
CA VAL A 305 -6.64 2.42 0.42
C VAL A 305 -7.84 3.29 0.04
N GLU A 306 -8.17 3.39 -1.25
CA GLU A 306 -9.39 4.06 -1.75
C GLU A 306 -10.66 3.45 -1.18
N ALA A 307 -10.73 2.12 -1.09
CA ALA A 307 -11.86 1.44 -0.47
C ALA A 307 -12.00 1.85 1.01
N LEU A 308 -10.91 1.79 1.76
CA LEU A 308 -10.89 2.13 3.19
C LEU A 308 -11.39 3.55 3.47
N TYR A 309 -10.85 4.58 2.81
CA TYR A 309 -11.26 5.96 3.09
C TYR A 309 -12.66 6.31 2.54
N ASN A 310 -13.18 5.57 1.55
CA ASN A 310 -14.58 5.67 1.13
C ASN A 310 -15.53 4.79 1.99
N GLY A 311 -15.01 4.17 3.06
CA GLY A 311 -15.77 3.30 3.96
C GLY A 311 -16.32 2.04 3.29
N CYS A 312 -15.75 1.66 2.15
CA CYS A 312 -16.10 0.47 1.38
C CYS A 312 -15.22 -0.69 1.85
N VAL A 313 -15.81 -1.85 2.18
CA VAL A 313 -15.05 -3.01 2.66
C VAL A 313 -14.15 -3.52 1.53
N PRO A 314 -12.82 -3.49 1.65
CA PRO A 314 -11.94 -3.96 0.59
C PRO A 314 -12.02 -5.48 0.48
N VAL A 315 -12.20 -5.98 -0.75
CA VAL A 315 -12.15 -7.41 -1.09
C VAL A 315 -10.84 -7.64 -1.83
N LEU A 316 -9.82 -8.11 -1.13
CA LEU A 316 -8.50 -8.35 -1.69
C LEU A 316 -8.54 -9.65 -2.47
N ILE A 317 -8.31 -9.58 -3.78
CA ILE A 317 -8.25 -10.75 -4.65
C ILE A 317 -6.81 -10.85 -5.16
N SER A 318 -5.97 -11.55 -4.40
CA SER A 318 -4.53 -11.66 -4.63
C SER A 318 -3.94 -12.85 -3.88
N LYS A 319 -2.91 -13.48 -4.44
CA LYS A 319 -2.19 -14.61 -3.83
C LYS A 319 -1.06 -14.19 -2.90
N SER A 320 -0.38 -13.10 -3.21
CA SER A 320 0.96 -12.81 -2.68
C SER A 320 1.11 -11.37 -2.15
N TYR A 321 0.04 -10.58 -2.19
CA TYR A 321 0.03 -9.22 -1.65
C TYR A 321 0.09 -9.20 -0.12
N VAL A 322 0.97 -8.36 0.43
CA VAL A 322 1.09 -8.12 1.87
C VAL A 322 0.44 -6.77 2.20
N PRO A 323 -0.72 -6.75 2.87
CA PRO A 323 -1.40 -5.51 3.17
C PRO A 323 -0.60 -4.60 4.12
N PRO A 324 -0.71 -3.27 3.98
CA PRO A 324 -0.04 -2.31 4.86
C PRO A 324 -0.40 -2.54 6.32
N PHE A 325 0.59 -2.38 7.20
CA PHE A 325 0.43 -2.56 8.64
C PHE A 325 -0.15 -3.94 9.03
N SER A 326 0.13 -5.00 8.28
CA SER A 326 -0.42 -6.34 8.56
C SER A 326 0.11 -6.98 9.85
N ASP A 327 1.23 -6.48 10.37
CA ASP A 327 1.81 -6.76 11.69
C ASP A 327 1.04 -6.10 12.85
N VAL A 328 0.33 -5.01 12.58
CA VAL A 328 -0.47 -4.26 13.56
C VAL A 328 -1.97 -4.54 13.41
N LEU A 329 -2.45 -4.61 12.17
CA LEU A 329 -3.85 -4.69 11.80
C LEU A 329 -4.28 -6.11 11.41
N ARG A 330 -5.37 -6.57 12.03
CA ARG A 330 -6.11 -7.79 11.67
C ARG A 330 -6.99 -7.53 10.46
N TRP A 331 -6.41 -7.55 9.27
CA TRP A 331 -7.12 -7.32 8.01
C TRP A 331 -8.42 -8.13 7.87
N LYS A 332 -8.42 -9.41 8.28
CA LYS A 332 -9.61 -10.28 8.27
C LYS A 332 -10.82 -9.75 9.08
N SER A 333 -10.64 -8.77 9.95
CA SER A 333 -11.74 -8.18 10.73
C SER A 333 -12.48 -7.05 10.01
N PHE A 334 -11.89 -6.47 8.94
CA PHE A 334 -12.46 -5.34 8.20
C PHE A 334 -12.29 -5.46 6.68
N SER A 335 -11.77 -6.58 6.18
CA SER A 335 -11.63 -6.89 4.76
C SER A 335 -12.05 -8.33 4.47
N VAL A 336 -12.34 -8.60 3.21
CA VAL A 336 -12.49 -9.96 2.68
C VAL A 336 -11.22 -10.28 1.91
N VAL A 337 -10.69 -11.50 2.07
CA VAL A 337 -9.49 -11.96 1.35
C VAL A 337 -9.86 -13.21 0.57
N VAL A 338 -9.59 -13.17 -0.73
CA VAL A 338 -9.82 -14.26 -1.70
C VAL A 338 -8.48 -14.55 -2.37
N SER A 339 -7.96 -15.77 -2.19
CA SER A 339 -6.60 -16.18 -2.57
C SER A 339 -6.58 -17.34 -3.55
#